data_AF-X0S6F8-F1
#
_entry.id   AF-X0S6F8-F1
#
_cell.length_a   1.000
_cell.length_b   1.000
_cell.length_c   1.000
_cell.angle_alpha   90.00
_cell.angle_beta   90.00
_cell.angle_gamma   90.00
#
_symmetry.space_group_name_H-M   'P 1'
#
loop_
_entity.id
_entity.type
_entity.pdbx_description
1 polymer ?
#
loop_
_entity_poly.entity_id
_entity_poly.type
_entity_poly.pdbx_seq_one_letter_code
_entity_poly.pdbx_strand_id
1 'polypeptide(L)'
;RYEAIVPESLPNAVIYPYDQETGNALSESVLENMAPNTWAYLKTCRGKLHGRPYFDRSSKRWYELWCPRTPQLYIRPKIIGPEIASRGEFTLCEQTLFINNKLKGLIPNAELKENIEYLLALLNSSLLVFLHRLIAPPKGGGFFEVKTRILGRLPIRLIDFSHRTDKTRHDRMVELVQGMLSLHKQLAAARTPQDKTVIQRQIGATDRQIDRLVYELYDLTDEEVAIVEEATR
;
A
#
# COMPACT_ATOMS: atom_id res chain seq x y z
N ARG A 1 5.75 0.07 -9.06
CA ARG A 1 4.37 0.54 -8.72
C ARG A 1 3.35 -0.37 -9.36
N TYR A 2 2.13 -0.42 -8.81
CA TYR A 2 0.99 -1.21 -9.32
C TYR A 2 1.21 -2.73 -9.40
N GLU A 3 2.32 -3.25 -8.89
CA GLU A 3 2.60 -4.67 -8.89
C GLU A 3 1.61 -5.40 -7.99
N ALA A 4 1.03 -6.48 -8.52
CA ALA A 4 0.10 -7.30 -7.77
C ALA A 4 0.82 -7.96 -6.59
N ILE A 5 0.15 -7.98 -5.44
CA ILE A 5 0.64 -8.67 -4.26
C ILE A 5 -0.18 -9.93 -4.07
N VAL A 6 0.53 -11.05 -3.95
CA VAL A 6 -0.05 -12.36 -3.66
C VAL A 6 0.54 -12.81 -2.31
N PRO A 7 -0.11 -12.52 -1.18
CA PRO A 7 0.37 -12.83 0.16
C PRO A 7 0.74 -14.30 0.34
N GLU A 8 0.06 -15.23 -0.33
CA GLU A 8 0.33 -16.67 -0.27
C GLU A 8 1.69 -17.06 -0.86
N SER A 9 2.27 -16.20 -1.72
CA SER A 9 3.59 -16.41 -2.29
C SER A 9 4.72 -15.82 -1.44
N LEU A 10 4.39 -15.11 -0.35
CA LEU A 10 5.40 -14.50 0.51
C LEU A 10 6.08 -15.55 1.41
N PRO A 11 7.41 -15.46 1.59
CA PRO A 11 8.18 -16.49 2.31
C PRO A 11 7.98 -16.44 3.83
N ASN A 12 7.38 -15.36 4.35
CA ASN A 12 7.24 -15.11 5.77
C ASN A 12 5.77 -15.02 6.16
N ALA A 13 5.43 -15.66 7.28
CA ALA A 13 4.13 -15.56 7.92
C ALA A 13 4.27 -14.99 9.34
N VAL A 14 3.18 -14.42 9.86
CA VAL A 14 3.10 -13.96 11.25
C VAL A 14 2.01 -14.72 11.99
N ILE A 15 2.31 -15.15 13.20
CA ILE A 15 1.29 -15.65 14.13
C ILE A 15 0.68 -14.42 14.80
N TYR A 16 -0.58 -14.14 14.48
CA TYR A 16 -1.34 -13.03 15.04
C TYR A 16 -2.48 -13.58 15.91
N PRO A 17 -2.25 -13.83 17.22
CA PRO A 17 -3.17 -14.60 18.08
C PRO A 17 -4.34 -13.74 18.59
N TYR A 18 -4.97 -12.99 17.69
CA TYR A 18 -6.07 -12.09 17.99
C TYR A 18 -7.26 -12.42 17.10
N ASP A 19 -8.44 -12.36 17.70
CA ASP A 19 -9.70 -12.43 16.98
C ASP A 19 -9.81 -11.24 16.01
N GLN A 20 -10.19 -11.50 14.76
CA GLN A 20 -10.12 -10.48 13.69
C GLN A 20 -11.27 -9.45 13.77
N GLU A 21 -12.35 -9.79 14.45
CA GLU A 21 -13.51 -8.91 14.61
C GLU A 21 -13.36 -8.04 15.86
N THR A 22 -13.10 -8.68 17.00
CA THR A 22 -13.03 -8.01 18.30
C THR A 22 -11.66 -7.44 18.62
N GLY A 23 -10.59 -7.94 17.98
CA GLY A 23 -9.21 -7.58 18.29
C GLY A 23 -8.70 -8.15 19.63
N ASN A 24 -9.47 -9.02 20.28
CA ASN A 24 -9.10 -9.62 21.57
C ASN A 24 -8.14 -10.79 21.38
N ALA A 25 -7.24 -10.99 22.34
CA ALA A 25 -6.31 -12.12 22.33
C ALA A 25 -7.05 -13.45 22.50
N LEU A 26 -6.84 -14.39 21.57
CA LEU A 26 -7.41 -15.73 21.63
C LEU A 26 -6.85 -16.48 22.86
N SER A 27 -7.69 -17.28 23.52
CA SER A 27 -7.25 -18.14 24.62
C SER A 27 -6.40 -19.31 24.12
N GLU A 28 -5.64 -19.92 25.02
CA GLU A 28 -4.85 -21.13 24.69
C GLU A 28 -5.73 -22.25 24.15
N SER A 29 -6.89 -22.49 24.77
CA SER A 29 -7.86 -23.49 24.31
C SER A 29 -8.39 -23.20 22.90
N VAL A 30 -8.65 -21.93 22.58
CA VAL A 30 -9.12 -21.55 21.25
C VAL A 30 -8.03 -21.74 20.21
N LEU A 31 -6.78 -21.32 20.51
CA LEU A 31 -5.63 -21.51 19.61
C LEU A 31 -5.32 -22.99 19.37
N GLU A 32 -5.37 -23.81 20.42
CA GLU A 32 -5.10 -25.25 20.35
C GLU A 32 -6.15 -25.99 19.50
N ASN A 33 -7.42 -25.61 19.63
CA ASN A 33 -8.51 -26.21 18.87
C ASN A 33 -8.55 -25.74 17.41
N MET A 34 -8.35 -24.44 17.16
CA MET A 34 -8.44 -23.87 15.81
C MET A 34 -7.19 -24.13 14.96
N ALA A 35 -6.01 -24.19 15.58
CA ALA A 35 -4.74 -24.30 14.88
C ALA A 35 -3.72 -25.11 15.69
N PRO A 36 -3.94 -26.43 15.88
CA PRO A 36 -3.12 -27.27 16.78
C PRO A 36 -1.63 -27.28 16.42
N ASN A 37 -1.30 -27.31 15.13
CA ASN A 37 0.10 -27.26 14.67
C ASN A 37 0.76 -25.90 14.96
N THR A 38 0.04 -24.80 14.74
CA THR A 38 0.51 -23.44 15.05
C THR A 38 0.71 -23.27 16.55
N TRP A 39 -0.22 -23.77 17.37
CA TRP A 39 -0.11 -23.76 18.82
C TRP A 39 1.09 -24.58 19.32
N ALA A 40 1.27 -25.80 18.78
CA ALA A 40 2.42 -26.64 19.10
C ALA A 40 3.74 -25.92 18.78
N TYR A 41 3.85 -25.32 17.59
CA TYR A 41 5.01 -24.50 17.23
C TYR A 41 5.22 -23.30 18.17
N LEU A 42 4.16 -22.57 18.50
CA LEU A 42 4.23 -21.42 19.41
C LEU A 42 4.74 -21.82 20.80
N LYS A 43 4.33 -22.99 21.31
CA LYS A 43 4.86 -23.57 22.56
C LYS A 43 6.36 -23.82 22.49
N THR A 44 6.90 -24.30 21.37
CA THR A 44 8.37 -24.45 21.19
C THR A 44 9.12 -23.12 21.26
N CYS A 45 8.44 -22.01 20.93
CA CYS A 45 9.01 -20.66 20.97
C CYS A 45 8.92 -20.00 22.36
N ARG A 46 8.22 -20.61 23.35
CA ARG A 46 7.97 -19.99 24.66
C ARG A 46 9.25 -19.50 25.35
N GLY A 47 10.32 -20.28 25.31
CA GLY A 47 11.62 -19.87 25.87
C GLY A 47 12.20 -18.63 25.20
N LYS A 48 12.00 -18.47 23.88
CA LYS A 48 12.45 -17.29 23.12
C LYS A 48 11.58 -16.05 23.34
N LEU A 49 10.32 -16.24 23.73
CA LEU A 49 9.38 -15.16 23.99
C LEU A 49 9.43 -14.65 25.44
N HIS A 50 10.06 -15.40 26.34
CA HIS A 50 10.27 -15.02 27.73
C HIS A 50 11.54 -14.16 27.91
N GLY A 51 11.74 -13.61 29.11
CA GLY A 51 12.94 -12.82 29.44
C GLY A 51 12.87 -11.37 28.98
N ARG A 52 11.65 -10.85 28.78
CA ARG A 52 11.36 -9.46 28.42
C ARG A 52 10.69 -8.81 29.63
N PRO A 53 11.44 -8.18 30.56
CA PRO A 53 10.88 -7.75 31.85
C PRO A 53 9.64 -6.87 31.75
N TYR A 54 9.57 -6.01 30.74
CA TYR A 54 8.40 -5.16 30.49
C TYR A 54 7.14 -5.98 30.09
N PHE A 55 7.34 -7.09 29.40
CA PHE A 55 6.27 -7.98 28.94
C PHE A 55 5.88 -8.98 30.04
N ASP A 56 6.88 -9.60 30.68
CA ASP A 56 6.68 -10.61 31.73
C ASP A 56 5.97 -10.03 32.96
N ARG A 57 6.09 -8.72 33.21
CA ARG A 57 5.37 -8.00 34.28
C ARG A 57 3.99 -7.46 33.86
N SER A 58 3.60 -7.66 32.61
CA SER A 58 2.31 -7.18 32.10
C SER A 58 1.19 -8.18 32.38
N SER A 59 -0.06 -7.75 32.19
CA SER A 59 -1.23 -8.64 32.25
C SER A 59 -1.43 -9.50 30.99
N LYS A 60 -0.52 -9.40 30.01
CA LYS A 60 -0.63 -10.12 28.75
C LYS A 60 -0.20 -11.57 28.89
N ARG A 61 -0.83 -12.44 28.11
CA ARG A 61 -0.38 -13.83 27.97
C ARG A 61 0.98 -13.84 27.24
N TRP A 62 1.84 -14.79 27.58
CA TRP A 62 3.24 -14.88 27.11
C TRP A 62 3.42 -14.86 25.58
N TYR A 63 2.37 -15.24 24.84
CA TYR A 63 2.34 -15.31 23.38
C TYR A 63 1.70 -14.09 22.69
N GLU A 64 1.15 -13.14 23.45
CA GLU A 64 0.61 -11.91 22.88
C GLU A 64 1.70 -11.01 22.30
N LEU A 65 1.28 -10.13 21.38
CA LEU A 65 2.11 -9.03 20.94
C LEU A 65 2.10 -7.91 21.98
N TRP A 66 3.24 -7.19 22.10
CA TRP A 66 3.35 -6.05 23.02
C TRP A 66 2.43 -4.90 22.59
N CYS A 67 2.45 -4.57 21.30
CA CYS A 67 1.59 -3.55 20.69
C CYS A 67 0.77 -4.17 19.56
N PRO A 68 -0.30 -4.93 19.87
CA PRO A 68 -1.20 -5.39 18.83
C PRO A 68 -1.88 -4.18 18.17
N ARG A 69 -2.14 -4.31 16.88
CA ARG A 69 -2.90 -3.35 16.10
C ARG A 69 -4.30 -3.91 15.80
N THR A 70 -5.24 -3.05 15.49
CA THR A 70 -6.57 -3.49 15.08
C THR A 70 -6.43 -4.37 13.83
N PRO A 71 -6.94 -5.62 13.82
CA PRO A 71 -6.81 -6.53 12.68
C PRO A 71 -7.30 -5.94 11.36
N GLN A 72 -8.31 -5.07 11.44
CA GLN A 72 -8.87 -4.30 10.32
C GLN A 72 -7.81 -3.51 9.52
N LEU A 73 -6.68 -3.15 10.13
CA LEU A 73 -5.56 -2.49 9.45
C LEU A 73 -4.81 -3.41 8.48
N TYR A 74 -4.92 -4.73 8.65
CA TYR A 74 -4.21 -5.73 7.86
C TYR A 74 -5.11 -6.50 6.90
N ILE A 75 -6.40 -6.65 7.22
CA ILE A 75 -7.34 -7.45 6.42
C ILE A 75 -8.08 -6.62 5.37
N ARG A 76 -8.33 -5.33 5.62
CA ARG A 76 -9.08 -4.49 4.68
C ARG A 76 -8.26 -4.18 3.42
N PRO A 77 -8.93 -3.95 2.28
CA PRO A 77 -8.29 -3.37 1.11
C PRO A 77 -7.57 -2.07 1.46
N LYS A 78 -6.33 -1.94 0.98
CA LYS A 78 -5.43 -0.83 1.34
C LYS A 78 -4.42 -0.59 0.24
N ILE A 79 -3.99 0.66 0.12
CA ILE A 79 -2.81 0.99 -0.68
C ILE A 79 -1.59 0.69 0.19
N ILE A 80 -0.57 0.06 -0.38
CA ILE A 80 0.70 -0.12 0.31
C ILE A 80 1.86 0.46 -0.49
N GLY A 81 2.87 0.97 0.21
CA GLY A 81 4.13 1.43 -0.37
C GLY A 81 5.28 1.29 0.61
N PRO A 82 6.55 1.32 0.14
CA PRO A 82 7.71 1.17 0.99
C PRO A 82 7.95 2.43 1.84
N GLU A 83 8.63 2.28 2.99
CA GLU A 83 9.06 3.40 3.85
C GLU A 83 10.15 4.26 3.20
N ILE A 84 10.90 3.70 2.25
CA ILE A 84 11.95 4.38 1.49
C ILE A 84 11.69 4.06 0.02
N ALA A 85 11.47 5.10 -0.79
CA ALA A 85 11.16 4.97 -2.20
C ALA A 85 12.03 5.93 -3.02
N SER A 86 12.29 5.59 -4.27
CA SER A 86 12.90 6.52 -5.23
C SER A 86 11.89 7.06 -6.24
N ARG A 87 10.67 6.54 -6.26
CA ARG A 87 9.56 6.97 -7.14
C ARG A 87 8.23 6.68 -6.46
N GLY A 88 7.12 6.93 -7.14
CA GLY A 88 5.82 6.40 -6.72
C GLY A 88 5.87 4.87 -6.78
N GLU A 89 5.89 4.21 -5.62
CA GLU A 89 6.00 2.76 -5.49
C GLU A 89 4.83 2.17 -4.71
N PHE A 90 3.64 2.71 -4.97
CA PHE A 90 2.42 2.24 -4.33
C PHE A 90 1.72 1.19 -5.18
N THR A 91 0.99 0.29 -4.51
CA THR A 91 0.11 -0.69 -5.15
C THR A 91 -1.12 -0.98 -4.28
N LEU A 92 -2.13 -1.62 -4.86
CA LEU A 92 -3.33 -2.04 -4.16
C LEU A 92 -3.14 -3.44 -3.56
N CYS A 93 -3.49 -3.58 -2.29
CA CYS A 93 -3.55 -4.85 -1.58
C CYS A 93 -5.00 -5.10 -1.17
N GLU A 94 -5.69 -5.97 -1.92
CA GLU A 94 -7.10 -6.35 -1.69
C GLU A 94 -7.22 -7.48 -0.65
N GLN A 95 -6.13 -8.21 -0.42
CA GLN A 95 -6.08 -9.40 0.42
C GLN A 95 -5.50 -9.08 1.81
N THR A 96 -5.64 -10.04 2.73
CA THR A 96 -5.04 -9.94 4.06
C THR A 96 -3.52 -9.93 3.95
N LEU A 97 -2.90 -8.87 4.47
CA LEU A 97 -1.46 -8.73 4.49
C LEU A 97 -1.03 -8.00 5.75
N PHE A 98 -0.25 -8.71 6.58
CA PHE A 98 0.40 -8.15 7.74
C PHE A 98 1.72 -7.52 7.32
N ILE A 99 1.81 -6.21 7.49
CA ILE A 99 3.01 -5.44 7.14
C ILE A 99 3.78 -5.05 8.41
N ASN A 100 5.11 -5.04 8.29
CA ASN A 100 5.98 -4.47 9.31
C ASN A 100 6.16 -2.96 9.09
N ASN A 101 7.08 -2.32 9.83
CA ASN A 101 7.33 -0.88 9.73
C ASN A 101 7.96 -0.43 8.40
N LYS A 102 8.48 -1.34 7.58
CA LYS A 102 9.13 -1.05 6.30
C LYS A 102 8.15 -0.81 5.16
N LEU A 103 6.87 -1.15 5.35
CA LEU A 103 5.79 -0.77 4.47
C LEU A 103 4.83 0.17 5.20
N LYS A 104 4.18 1.04 4.44
CA LYS A 104 3.08 1.90 4.92
C LYS A 104 1.79 1.42 4.26
N GLY A 105 0.76 1.20 5.08
CA GLY A 105 -0.59 0.91 4.62
C GLY A 105 -1.46 2.16 4.74
N LEU A 106 -2.20 2.47 3.68
CA LEU A 106 -3.15 3.57 3.61
C LEU A 106 -4.53 2.99 3.37
N ILE A 107 -5.44 3.22 4.31
CA ILE A 107 -6.82 2.76 4.26
C ILE A 107 -7.69 4.01 4.12
N PRO A 108 -8.47 4.15 3.03
CA PRO A 108 -9.43 5.22 2.90
C PRO A 108 -10.44 5.23 4.04
N ASN A 109 -10.79 6.43 4.52
CA ASN A 109 -11.88 6.60 5.47
C ASN A 109 -13.19 6.12 4.83
N ALA A 110 -14.10 5.58 5.65
CA ALA A 110 -15.38 5.04 5.16
C ALA A 110 -16.28 6.09 4.47
N GLU A 111 -16.08 7.36 4.78
CA GLU A 111 -16.82 8.50 4.22
C GLU A 111 -16.23 9.04 2.91
N LEU A 112 -15.02 8.59 2.53
CA LEU A 112 -14.38 9.03 1.30
C LEU A 112 -15.17 8.49 0.10
N LYS A 113 -15.55 9.39 -0.82
CA LYS A 113 -16.37 9.05 -1.99
C LYS A 113 -15.53 8.57 -3.17
N GLU A 114 -14.29 9.02 -3.22
CA GLU A 114 -13.29 8.66 -4.20
C GLU A 114 -12.93 7.18 -4.09
N ASN A 115 -12.76 6.54 -5.24
CA ASN A 115 -12.29 5.15 -5.28
C ASN A 115 -10.83 5.06 -4.83
N ILE A 116 -10.46 3.93 -4.25
CA ILE A 116 -9.09 3.70 -3.77
C ILE A 116 -8.08 3.73 -4.93
N GLU A 117 -8.50 3.32 -6.13
CA GLU A 117 -7.73 3.41 -7.36
C GLU A 117 -7.43 4.85 -7.76
N TYR A 118 -8.35 5.79 -7.53
CA TYR A 118 -8.10 7.22 -7.78
C TYR A 118 -6.96 7.74 -6.90
N LEU A 119 -6.99 7.41 -5.59
CA LEU A 119 -5.91 7.76 -4.68
C LEU A 119 -4.59 7.09 -5.06
N LEU A 120 -4.65 5.84 -5.53
CA LEU A 120 -3.46 5.12 -5.98
C LEU A 120 -2.83 5.77 -7.21
N ALA A 121 -3.65 6.26 -8.15
CA ALA A 121 -3.18 7.05 -9.30
C ALA A 121 -2.42 8.28 -8.86
N LEU A 122 -3.05 9.08 -7.98
CA LEU A 122 -2.45 10.28 -7.42
C LEU A 122 -1.10 9.98 -6.75
N LEU A 123 -1.05 9.05 -5.80
CA LEU A 123 0.19 8.72 -5.07
C LEU A 123 1.35 8.22 -5.95
N ASN A 124 1.04 7.66 -7.12
CA ASN A 124 2.02 7.18 -8.06
C ASN A 124 2.36 8.18 -9.17
N SER A 125 1.62 9.28 -9.31
CA SER A 125 1.82 10.27 -10.37
C SER A 125 3.10 11.07 -10.21
N SER A 126 3.68 11.49 -11.33
CA SER A 126 4.91 12.29 -11.37
C SER A 126 4.75 13.60 -10.58
N LEU A 127 3.61 14.28 -10.67
CA LEU A 127 3.32 15.48 -9.88
C LEU A 127 3.43 15.23 -8.36
N LEU A 128 2.75 14.20 -7.84
CA LEU A 128 2.76 13.97 -6.40
C LEU A 128 4.08 13.38 -5.91
N VAL A 129 4.80 12.63 -6.75
CA VAL A 129 6.17 12.21 -6.45
C VAL A 129 7.11 13.40 -6.38
N PHE A 130 7.01 14.34 -7.32
CA PHE A 130 7.74 15.61 -7.29
C PHE A 130 7.47 16.37 -5.99
N LEU A 131 6.19 16.60 -5.66
CA LEU A 131 5.80 17.30 -4.44
C LEU A 131 6.26 16.56 -3.17
N HIS A 132 6.18 15.23 -3.15
CA HIS A 132 6.67 14.41 -2.04
C HIS A 132 8.17 14.63 -1.84
N ARG A 133 8.98 14.56 -2.90
CA ARG A 133 10.42 14.80 -2.84
C ARG A 133 10.77 16.19 -2.27
N LEU A 134 9.96 17.21 -2.52
CA LEU A 134 10.17 18.55 -1.96
C LEU A 134 9.97 18.62 -0.44
N ILE A 135 9.09 17.77 0.13
CA ILE A 135 8.72 17.84 1.55
C ILE A 135 9.33 16.73 2.41
N ALA A 136 9.79 15.63 1.80
CA ALA A 136 10.39 14.50 2.50
C ALA A 136 11.87 14.73 2.79
N PRO A 137 12.38 14.25 3.94
CA PRO A 137 13.81 14.17 4.17
C PRO A 137 14.48 13.32 3.08
N PRO A 138 15.50 13.85 2.37
CA PRO A 138 16.21 13.09 1.35
C PRO A 138 17.00 11.94 1.98
N LYS A 139 17.17 10.87 1.20
CA LYS A 139 18.06 9.74 1.48
C LYS A 139 19.06 9.61 0.34
N GLY A 140 20.21 8.98 0.61
CA GLY A 140 21.25 8.81 -0.40
C GLY A 140 20.74 8.08 -1.64
N GLY A 141 21.25 8.44 -2.82
CA GLY A 141 20.91 7.77 -4.09
C GLY A 141 19.56 8.14 -4.71
N GLY A 142 19.01 9.34 -4.41
CA GLY A 142 17.73 9.80 -4.98
C GLY A 142 16.49 9.21 -4.29
N PHE A 143 16.69 8.54 -3.15
CA PHE A 143 15.60 8.03 -2.33
C PHE A 143 15.04 9.10 -1.40
N PHE A 144 13.79 8.93 -0.99
CA PHE A 144 13.12 9.77 -0.01
C PHE A 144 12.27 8.93 0.94
N GLU A 145 11.99 9.49 2.10
CA GLU A 145 11.21 8.81 3.12
C GLU A 145 9.70 8.93 2.88
N VAL A 146 9.00 7.80 2.97
CA VAL A 146 7.55 7.69 2.93
C VAL A 146 7.04 7.45 4.36
N LYS A 147 6.50 8.50 4.97
CA LYS A 147 5.83 8.43 6.28
C LYS A 147 4.45 9.04 6.21
N THR A 148 3.55 8.54 7.04
CA THR A 148 2.16 9.03 7.13
C THR A 148 2.09 10.54 7.38
N ARG A 149 2.98 11.10 8.23
CA ARG A 149 3.09 12.55 8.46
C ARG A 149 3.46 13.34 7.20
N ILE A 150 4.21 12.75 6.28
CA ILE A 150 4.62 13.38 5.03
C ILE A 150 3.49 13.26 4.01
N LEU A 151 2.94 12.05 3.85
CA LEU A 151 1.82 11.79 2.95
C LEU A 151 0.59 12.65 3.29
N GLY A 152 0.31 12.88 4.58
CA GLY A 152 -0.78 13.75 5.02
C GLY A 152 -0.59 15.24 4.70
N ARG A 153 0.57 15.65 4.15
CA ARG A 153 0.83 17.02 3.67
C ARG A 153 0.70 17.14 2.15
N LEU A 154 0.56 16.03 1.43
CA LEU A 154 0.39 16.07 -0.02
C LEU A 154 -0.97 16.70 -0.36
N PRO A 155 -1.04 17.60 -1.35
CA PRO A 155 -2.30 18.15 -1.79
C PRO A 155 -3.05 17.07 -2.58
N ILE A 156 -3.98 16.38 -1.93
CA ILE A 156 -4.85 15.42 -2.60
C ILE A 156 -6.07 16.17 -3.14
N ARG A 157 -6.22 16.22 -4.46
CA ARG A 157 -7.40 16.77 -5.13
C ARG A 157 -8.62 15.89 -4.84
N LEU A 158 -9.55 16.38 -4.02
CA LEU A 158 -10.85 15.75 -3.77
C LEU A 158 -11.80 16.03 -4.92
N ILE A 159 -12.70 15.11 -5.25
CA ILE A 159 -13.60 15.20 -6.40
C ILE A 159 -14.95 15.76 -6.00
N ASP A 160 -15.41 16.79 -6.73
CA ASP A 160 -16.79 17.24 -6.68
C ASP A 160 -17.67 16.37 -7.59
N PHE A 161 -18.25 15.33 -7.00
CA PHE A 161 -19.15 14.41 -7.70
C PHE A 161 -20.45 15.04 -8.21
N SER A 162 -20.77 16.28 -7.79
CA SER A 162 -21.89 17.02 -8.37
C SER A 162 -21.53 17.65 -9.72
N HIS A 163 -20.24 17.86 -9.98
CA HIS A 163 -19.73 18.41 -11.23
C HIS A 163 -19.39 17.29 -12.22
N ARG A 164 -20.12 17.26 -13.35
CA ARG A 164 -20.01 16.17 -14.34
C ARG A 164 -18.59 15.94 -14.84
N THR A 165 -17.86 17.01 -15.16
CA THR A 165 -16.48 16.89 -15.66
C THR A 165 -15.54 16.31 -14.61
N ASP A 166 -15.73 16.65 -13.34
CA ASP A 166 -14.86 16.17 -12.25
C ASP A 166 -15.11 14.69 -12.00
N LYS A 167 -16.39 14.29 -11.99
CA LYS A 167 -16.79 12.88 -11.98
C LYS A 167 -16.24 12.10 -13.17
N THR A 168 -16.34 12.62 -14.40
CA THR A 168 -15.80 11.93 -15.58
C THR A 168 -14.28 11.74 -15.50
N ARG A 169 -13.54 12.74 -15.00
CA ARG A 169 -12.09 12.61 -14.78
C ARG A 169 -11.77 11.56 -13.72
N HIS A 170 -12.51 11.54 -12.62
CA HIS A 170 -12.40 10.50 -11.59
C HIS A 170 -12.64 9.10 -12.19
N ASP A 171 -13.76 8.90 -12.87
CA ASP A 171 -14.14 7.60 -13.41
C ASP A 171 -13.10 7.12 -14.45
N ARG A 172 -12.62 8.04 -15.29
CA ARG A 172 -11.55 7.76 -16.23
C ARG A 172 -10.23 7.36 -15.55
N MET A 173 -9.87 8.03 -14.46
CA MET A 173 -8.68 7.69 -13.68
C MET A 173 -8.79 6.27 -13.10
N VAL A 174 -9.96 5.92 -12.56
CA VAL A 174 -10.24 4.58 -12.02
C VAL A 174 -10.08 3.52 -13.10
N GLU A 175 -10.67 3.72 -14.28
CA GLU A 175 -10.51 2.80 -15.43
C GLU A 175 -9.04 2.59 -15.82
N LEU A 176 -8.26 3.68 -15.90
CA LEU A 176 -6.84 3.61 -16.23
C LEU A 176 -6.05 2.81 -15.19
N VAL A 177 -6.33 3.01 -13.90
CA VAL A 177 -5.65 2.29 -12.82
C VAL A 177 -6.07 0.82 -12.77
N GLN A 178 -7.34 0.50 -12.99
CA GLN A 178 -7.79 -0.89 -13.09
C GLN A 178 -7.14 -1.60 -14.29
N GLY A 179 -7.03 -0.90 -15.42
CA GLY A 179 -6.26 -1.35 -16.58
C GLY A 179 -4.79 -1.58 -16.23
N MET A 180 -4.15 -0.63 -15.55
CA MET A 180 -2.76 -0.72 -15.10
C MET A 180 -2.53 -1.94 -14.19
N LEU A 181 -3.38 -2.14 -13.19
CA LEU A 181 -3.31 -3.30 -12.28
C LEU A 181 -3.47 -4.63 -13.05
N SER A 182 -4.37 -4.68 -14.04
CA SER A 182 -4.55 -5.85 -14.91
C SER A 182 -3.30 -6.11 -15.76
N LEU A 183 -2.71 -5.09 -16.37
CA LEU A 183 -1.48 -5.20 -17.14
C LEU A 183 -0.33 -5.73 -16.30
N HIS A 184 -0.19 -5.28 -15.04
CA HIS A 184 0.83 -5.82 -14.13
C HIS A 184 0.59 -7.30 -13.78
N LYS A 185 -0.67 -7.72 -13.59
CA LYS A 185 -1.02 -9.15 -13.41
C LYS A 185 -0.65 -9.97 -14.65
N GLN A 186 -0.95 -9.47 -15.85
CA GLN A 186 -0.60 -10.12 -17.12
C GLN A 186 0.92 -10.19 -17.32
N LEU A 187 1.65 -9.13 -16.98
CA LEU A 187 3.11 -9.10 -17.08
C LEU A 187 3.76 -10.18 -16.22
N ALA A 188 3.25 -10.38 -14.99
CA ALA A 188 3.72 -11.41 -14.08
C ALA A 188 3.45 -12.84 -14.61
N ALA A 189 2.33 -13.04 -15.31
CA ALA A 189 1.94 -14.33 -15.89
C ALA A 189 2.58 -14.62 -17.28
N ALA A 190 3.07 -13.59 -17.97
CA ALA A 190 3.61 -13.70 -19.33
C ALA A 190 4.85 -14.59 -19.38
N ARG A 191 4.87 -15.53 -20.34
CA ARG A 191 5.93 -16.53 -20.48
C ARG A 191 6.97 -16.16 -21.54
N THR A 192 6.59 -15.39 -22.56
CA THR A 192 7.48 -15.05 -23.68
C THR A 192 8.07 -13.63 -23.51
N PRO A 193 9.30 -13.37 -23.98
CA PRO A 193 9.86 -12.02 -24.01
C PRO A 193 9.05 -11.02 -24.85
N GLN A 194 8.43 -11.50 -25.93
CA GLN A 194 7.63 -10.69 -26.85
C GLN A 194 6.36 -10.17 -26.13
N ASP A 195 5.62 -11.04 -25.45
CA ASP A 195 4.43 -10.66 -24.69
C ASP A 195 4.79 -9.64 -23.60
N LYS A 196 5.87 -9.90 -22.86
CA LYS A 196 6.37 -8.97 -21.83
C LYS A 196 6.67 -7.59 -22.41
N THR A 197 7.31 -7.53 -23.58
CA THR A 197 7.64 -6.26 -24.25
C THR A 197 6.37 -5.49 -24.64
N VAL A 198 5.36 -6.18 -25.18
CA VAL A 198 4.09 -5.55 -25.55
C VAL A 198 3.38 -4.99 -24.31
N ILE A 199 3.27 -5.79 -23.25
CA ILE A 199 2.62 -5.38 -22.00
C ILE A 199 3.37 -4.23 -21.33
N GLN A 200 4.70 -4.26 -21.30
CA GLN A 200 5.51 -3.16 -20.77
C GLN A 200 5.29 -1.84 -21.53
N ARG A 201 5.14 -1.90 -22.86
CA ARG A 201 4.81 -0.71 -23.66
C ARG A 201 3.41 -0.17 -23.32
N GLN A 202 2.44 -1.06 -23.12
CA GLN A 202 1.09 -0.68 -22.68
C GLN A 202 1.12 -0.04 -21.29
N ILE A 203 1.85 -0.63 -20.34
CA ILE A 203 2.07 -0.05 -19.00
C ILE A 203 2.63 1.36 -19.14
N GLY A 204 3.72 1.55 -19.89
CA GLY A 204 4.31 2.88 -20.09
C GLY A 204 3.37 3.88 -20.77
N ALA A 205 2.47 3.43 -21.63
CA ALA A 205 1.46 4.30 -22.25
C ALA A 205 0.34 4.69 -21.27
N THR A 206 -0.19 3.73 -20.51
CA THR A 206 -1.20 3.98 -19.47
C THR A 206 -0.66 4.89 -18.38
N ASP A 207 0.61 4.74 -18.05
CA ASP A 207 1.31 5.58 -17.08
C ASP A 207 1.34 7.06 -17.48
N ARG A 208 1.73 7.34 -18.73
CA ARG A 208 1.65 8.70 -19.29
C ARG A 208 0.23 9.24 -19.37
N GLN A 209 -0.76 8.38 -19.59
CA GLN A 209 -2.17 8.79 -19.59
C GLN A 209 -2.64 9.18 -18.18
N ILE A 210 -2.19 8.46 -17.15
CA ILE A 210 -2.45 8.80 -15.75
C ILE A 210 -1.82 10.15 -15.42
N ASP A 211 -0.53 10.34 -15.72
CA ASP A 211 0.18 11.59 -15.43
C ASP A 211 -0.47 12.78 -16.12
N ARG A 212 -0.81 12.66 -17.41
CA ARG A 212 -1.54 13.71 -18.14
C ARG A 212 -2.87 14.07 -17.47
N LEU A 213 -3.65 13.07 -17.07
CA LEU A 213 -4.93 13.31 -16.41
C LEU A 213 -4.74 13.94 -15.03
N VAL A 214 -3.65 13.63 -14.32
CA VAL A 214 -3.29 14.31 -13.08
C VAL A 214 -2.92 15.77 -13.35
N TYR A 215 -2.13 16.07 -14.38
CA TYR A 215 -1.82 17.47 -14.73
C TYR A 215 -3.08 18.27 -15.04
N GLU A 216 -4.03 17.69 -15.78
CA GLU A 216 -5.34 18.28 -16.05
C GLU A 216 -6.23 18.44 -14.80
N LEU A 217 -6.07 17.59 -13.78
CA LEU A 217 -6.84 17.68 -12.53
C LEU A 217 -6.34 18.79 -11.60
N TYR A 218 -5.06 19.14 -11.71
CA TYR A 218 -4.40 20.18 -10.92
C TYR A 218 -4.17 21.46 -11.73
N ASP A 219 -4.70 21.51 -12.96
CA ASP A 219 -4.62 22.65 -13.88
C ASP A 219 -3.17 23.15 -14.12
N LEU A 220 -2.23 22.21 -14.30
CA LEU A 220 -0.84 22.55 -14.60
C LEU A 220 -0.67 23.11 -16.01
N THR A 221 0.21 24.10 -16.13
CA THR A 221 0.70 24.64 -17.40
C THR A 221 1.76 23.73 -18.03
N ASP A 222 2.02 23.91 -19.33
CA ASP A 222 3.05 23.15 -20.05
C ASP A 222 4.45 23.38 -19.44
N GLU A 223 4.74 24.61 -18.98
CA GLU A 223 5.98 24.94 -18.29
C GLU A 223 6.11 24.20 -16.95
N GLU A 224 5.03 24.12 -16.16
CA GLU A 224 5.03 23.38 -14.90
C GLU A 224 5.16 21.87 -15.11
N VAL A 225 4.49 21.33 -16.15
CA VAL A 225 4.65 19.93 -16.54
C VAL A 225 6.10 19.63 -16.89
N ALA A 226 6.78 20.50 -17.65
CA ALA A 226 8.18 20.29 -18.00
C ALA A 226 9.09 20.24 -16.75
N ILE A 227 8.85 21.11 -15.76
CA ILE A 227 9.59 21.11 -14.49
C ILE A 227 9.38 19.79 -13.72
N VAL A 228 8.14 19.33 -13.65
CA VAL A 228 7.80 18.07 -12.96
C VAL A 228 8.50 16.89 -13.64
N GLU A 229 8.36 16.76 -14.95
CA GLU A 229 8.93 15.65 -15.74
C GLU A 229 10.46 15.62 -15.70
N GLU A 230 11.12 16.78 -15.73
CA GLU A 230 12.57 16.87 -15.58
C GLU A 230 13.03 16.39 -14.19
N ALA A 231 12.30 16.78 -13.14
CA ALA A 231 12.63 16.42 -11.77
C ALA A 231 12.33 14.96 -11.42
N THR A 232 11.45 14.29 -12.16
CA THR A 232 11.04 12.88 -11.90
C THR A 232 11.64 11.86 -12.86
N ARG A 233 12.51 12.30 -13.77
CA ARG A 233 13.21 11.44 -14.72
C ARG A 233 14.17 10.43 -14.07
#